data_AF-A0A949TDJ7-F1
#
_entry.id   AF-A0A949TDJ7-F1
#
_cell.length_a   1.000
_cell.length_b   1.000
_cell.length_c   1.000
_cell.angle_alpha   90.00
_cell.angle_beta   90.00
_cell.angle_gamma   90.00
#
_symmetry.space_group_name_H-M   'P 1'
#
loop_
_entity.id
_entity.type
_entity.pdbx_description
1 polymer ?
#
loop_
_entity_poly.entity_id
_entity_poly.type
_entity_poly.pdbx_seq_one_letter_code
_entity_poly.pdbx_strand_id
1 'polypeptide(L)'
;MSEQESNDFLIRLLKGETHLGIQLTHRLRELSGKKSINIDSNTNRRNLCQLLGLAEEETNQRLKKERELERQARIQKLEVLAKKKDKVWQQVFEAIALKQAKPLDQAVANLIDLRDLAQYQGKLEEF
;
A
#
# COMPACT_ATOMS: atom_id res chain seq x y z
N MET A 1 -40.76 2.38 -29.58
CA MET A 1 -41.64 2.07 -28.43
C MET A 1 -42.96 2.75 -28.69
N SER A 2 -44.08 2.02 -28.59
CA SER A 2 -45.40 2.65 -28.59
C SER A 2 -45.69 3.26 -27.21
N GLU A 3 -46.42 4.36 -27.13
CA GLU A 3 -46.73 5.05 -25.85
C GLU A 3 -47.43 4.14 -24.84
N GLN A 4 -48.25 3.21 -25.33
CA GLN A 4 -48.95 2.22 -24.51
C GLN A 4 -48.01 1.25 -23.81
N GLU A 5 -46.93 0.83 -24.47
CA GLU A 5 -45.94 -0.08 -23.87
C GLU A 5 -45.15 0.63 -22.78
N SER A 6 -44.82 1.91 -22.98
CA SER A 6 -44.13 2.74 -21.98
C SER A 6 -44.98 2.92 -20.72
N ASN A 7 -46.29 3.18 -20.88
CA ASN A 7 -47.20 3.34 -19.76
C ASN A 7 -47.37 2.03 -18.95
N ASP A 8 -47.40 0.88 -19.62
CA ASP A 8 -47.45 -0.42 -18.95
C ASP A 8 -46.19 -0.68 -18.11
N PHE A 9 -45.00 -0.35 -18.64
CA PHE A 9 -43.75 -0.44 -17.87
C PHE A 9 -43.74 0.50 -16.66
N LEU A 10 -44.30 1.72 -16.77
CA LEU A 10 -44.41 2.66 -15.66
C LEU A 10 -45.37 2.16 -14.58
N ILE A 11 -46.51 1.58 -14.96
CA ILE A 11 -47.47 0.98 -14.01
C ILE A 11 -46.82 -0.21 -13.28
N ARG A 12 -46.08 -1.06 -13.98
CA ARG A 12 -45.38 -2.21 -13.38
C ARG A 12 -44.21 -1.78 -12.48
N LEU A 13 -43.53 -0.67 -12.83
CA LEU A 13 -42.50 -0.05 -11.98
C LEU A 13 -43.09 0.46 -10.66
N LEU A 14 -44.24 1.13 -10.71
CA LEU A 14 -44.96 1.60 -9.53
C LEU A 14 -45.46 0.44 -8.63
N LYS A 15 -45.72 -0.73 -9.22
CA LYS A 15 -46.09 -1.96 -8.48
C LYS A 15 -44.89 -2.66 -7.83
N GLY A 16 -43.67 -2.16 -8.01
CA GLY A 16 -42.48 -2.68 -7.33
C GLY A 16 -42.02 -4.06 -7.83
N GLU A 17 -42.34 -4.42 -9.08
CA GLU A 17 -41.98 -5.72 -9.65
C GLU A 17 -40.45 -5.87 -9.76
N THR A 18 -39.92 -6.97 -9.21
CA THR A 18 -38.48 -7.24 -9.24
C THR A 18 -38.05 -7.66 -10.65
N HIS A 19 -36.85 -7.25 -11.08
CA HIS A 19 -36.25 -7.55 -12.40
C HIS A 19 -36.83 -6.80 -13.60
N LEU A 20 -37.76 -5.86 -13.40
CA LEU A 20 -38.35 -5.04 -14.47
C LEU A 20 -37.30 -4.19 -15.22
N GLY A 21 -36.27 -3.71 -14.52
CA GLY A 21 -35.13 -3.03 -15.15
C GLY A 21 -34.35 -3.91 -16.15
N ILE A 22 -34.28 -5.22 -15.91
CA ILE A 22 -33.62 -6.17 -16.84
C ILE A 22 -34.49 -6.39 -18.08
N GLN A 23 -35.81 -6.51 -17.90
CA GLN A 23 -36.74 -6.66 -19.03
C GLN A 23 -36.79 -5.39 -19.90
N LEU A 24 -36.78 -4.21 -19.27
CA LEU A 24 -36.76 -2.93 -19.98
C LEU A 24 -35.46 -2.74 -20.77
N THR A 25 -34.31 -3.05 -20.16
CA THR A 25 -33.01 -2.97 -20.86
C THR A 25 -32.92 -3.96 -22.02
N HIS A 26 -33.51 -5.15 -21.91
CA HIS A 26 -33.62 -6.10 -23.01
C HIS A 26 -34.48 -5.55 -24.16
N ARG A 27 -35.67 -5.02 -23.85
CA ARG A 27 -36.58 -4.44 -24.86
C ARG A 27 -35.99 -3.21 -25.55
N LEU A 28 -35.32 -2.34 -24.81
CA LEU A 28 -34.59 -1.20 -25.39
C LEU A 28 -33.45 -1.67 -26.31
N ARG A 29 -32.77 -2.77 -25.95
CA ARG A 29 -31.71 -3.36 -26.78
C ARG A 29 -32.25 -3.98 -28.07
N GLU A 30 -33.40 -4.64 -28.02
CA GLU A 30 -34.09 -5.19 -29.19
C GLU A 30 -34.54 -4.08 -30.14
N LEU A 31 -35.15 -3.01 -29.60
CA LEU A 31 -35.66 -1.89 -30.39
C LEU A 31 -34.56 -0.96 -30.93
N SER A 32 -33.44 -0.85 -30.23
CA SER A 32 -32.26 -0.12 -30.72
C SER A 32 -31.57 -0.84 -31.89
N GLY A 33 -32.10 -1.97 -32.37
CA GLY A 33 -31.58 -2.69 -33.52
C GLY A 33 -30.15 -3.15 -33.27
N LYS A 34 -30.00 -4.25 -32.52
CA LYS A 34 -28.76 -5.01 -32.27
C LYS A 34 -27.49 -4.32 -32.78
N LYS A 35 -27.10 -3.21 -32.14
CA LYS A 35 -25.71 -2.79 -32.13
C LYS A 35 -25.03 -3.79 -31.23
N SER A 36 -24.79 -5.00 -31.76
CA SER A 36 -23.73 -5.85 -31.25
C SER A 36 -22.54 -4.93 -31.26
N ILE A 37 -22.16 -4.45 -30.08
CA ILE A 37 -20.83 -3.92 -29.87
C ILE A 37 -19.98 -5.12 -30.25
N ASN A 38 -19.50 -5.11 -31.49
CA ASN A 38 -18.57 -6.09 -31.98
C ASN A 38 -17.32 -5.70 -31.21
N ILE A 39 -17.15 -6.26 -30.01
CA ILE A 39 -15.97 -6.02 -29.21
C ILE A 39 -14.88 -6.70 -30.00
N ASP A 40 -14.21 -5.94 -30.87
CA ASP A 40 -13.16 -6.41 -31.75
C ASP A 40 -12.30 -7.39 -30.95
N SER A 41 -12.33 -8.66 -31.35
CA SER A 41 -11.46 -9.70 -30.79
C SER A 41 -9.98 -9.39 -31.04
N ASN A 42 -9.70 -8.35 -31.83
CA ASN A 42 -8.38 -7.80 -32.12
C ASN A 42 -7.92 -6.73 -31.11
N THR A 43 -8.77 -6.31 -30.17
CA THR A 43 -8.26 -5.57 -29.01
C THR A 43 -7.47 -6.57 -28.20
N ASN A 44 -6.17 -6.33 -28.02
CA ASN A 44 -5.23 -7.17 -27.27
C ASN A 44 -5.71 -7.30 -25.81
N ARG A 45 -6.67 -8.21 -25.58
CA ARG A 45 -7.32 -8.42 -24.29
C ARG A 45 -6.24 -8.96 -23.37
N ARG A 46 -5.81 -8.14 -22.41
CA ARG A 46 -4.87 -8.57 -21.38
C ARG A 46 -5.42 -9.84 -20.76
N ASN A 47 -4.67 -10.94 -20.89
CA ASN A 47 -5.05 -12.21 -20.30
C ASN A 47 -5.07 -12.01 -18.76
N LEU A 48 -5.97 -12.68 -18.04
CA LEU A 48 -6.04 -12.62 -16.58
C LEU A 48 -4.67 -12.88 -15.94
N CYS A 49 -3.87 -13.78 -16.52
CA CYS A 49 -2.49 -14.03 -16.09
C CYS A 49 -1.58 -12.80 -16.22
N GLN A 50 -1.75 -11.98 -17.27
CA GLN A 50 -0.99 -10.75 -17.45
C GLN A 50 -1.41 -9.67 -16.46
N LEU A 51 -2.70 -9.58 -16.13
CA LEU A 51 -3.18 -8.64 -15.11
C LEU A 51 -2.67 -9.02 -13.71
N LEU A 52 -2.65 -10.32 -13.39
CA LEU A 52 -2.07 -10.82 -12.14
C LEU A 52 -0.56 -10.55 -12.06
N GLY A 53 0.18 -10.82 -13.14
CA GLY A 53 1.61 -10.52 -13.20
C GLY A 53 1.92 -9.03 -12.99
N LEU A 54 1.15 -8.13 -13.62
CA LEU A 54 1.30 -6.69 -13.40
C LEU A 54 0.99 -6.26 -11.96
N ALA A 55 -0.03 -6.87 -11.33
CA ALA A 55 -0.35 -6.59 -9.93
C ALA A 55 0.76 -7.08 -8.98
N GLU A 56 1.34 -8.26 -9.25
CA GLU A 56 2.49 -8.78 -8.50
C GLU A 56 3.74 -7.90 -8.67
N GLU A 57 4.02 -7.42 -9.88
CA GLU A 57 5.12 -6.49 -10.11
C GLU A 57 4.91 -5.18 -9.36
N GLU A 58 3.70 -4.61 -9.39
CA GLU A 58 3.39 -3.36 -8.71
C GLU A 58 3.49 -3.50 -7.18
N THR A 59 2.97 -4.59 -6.62
CA THR A 59 3.08 -4.88 -5.18
C THR A 59 4.54 -5.07 -4.74
N ASN A 60 5.33 -5.79 -5.54
CA ASN A 60 6.76 -5.96 -5.28
C ASN A 60 7.53 -4.64 -5.36
N GLN A 61 7.20 -3.77 -6.32
CA GLN A 61 7.82 -2.45 -6.42
C GLN A 61 7.46 -1.55 -5.22
N ARG A 62 6.19 -1.57 -4.77
CA ARG A 62 5.77 -0.85 -3.57
C ARG A 62 6.53 -1.33 -2.33
N LEU A 63 6.61 -2.65 -2.14
CA LEU A 63 7.32 -3.25 -1.01
C LEU A 63 8.84 -2.96 -1.03
N LYS A 64 9.45 -2.87 -2.22
CA LYS A 64 10.86 -2.45 -2.36
C LYS A 64 11.04 -0.98 -1.97
N LYS A 65 10.17 -0.08 -2.45
CA LYS A 65 10.19 1.34 -2.12
C LYS A 65 10.00 1.58 -0.61
N GLU A 66 9.08 0.86 0.01
CA GLU A 66 8.86 0.95 1.46
C GLU A 66 10.09 0.50 2.25
N ARG A 67 10.70 -0.63 1.88
CA ARG A 67 11.96 -1.09 2.49
C ARG A 67 13.12 -0.11 2.28
N GLU A 68 13.19 0.53 1.12
CA GLU A 68 14.19 1.57 0.86
C GLU A 68 13.98 2.81 1.72
N LEU A 69 12.72 3.26 1.88
CA LEU A 69 12.38 4.38 2.75
C LEU A 69 12.67 4.08 4.23
N GLU A 70 12.33 2.88 4.71
CA GLU A 70 12.68 2.45 6.07
C GLU A 70 14.20 2.40 6.28
N ARG A 71 14.93 1.88 5.29
CA ARG A 71 16.40 1.85 5.33
C ARG A 71 16.96 3.27 5.37
N GLN A 72 16.47 4.18 4.53
CA GLN A 72 16.90 5.57 4.52
C GLN A 72 16.58 6.28 5.84
N ALA A 73 15.39 6.07 6.40
CA ALA A 73 15.01 6.61 7.70
C ALA A 73 15.91 6.07 8.82
N ARG A 74 16.26 4.78 8.78
CA ARG A 74 17.22 4.17 9.71
C ARG A 74 18.60 4.79 9.57
N ILE A 75 19.09 4.99 8.36
CA ILE A 75 20.38 5.64 8.09
C ILE A 75 20.39 7.07 8.63
N GLN A 76 19.37 7.87 8.34
CA GLN A 76 19.28 9.25 8.84
C GLN A 76 19.28 9.31 10.38
N LYS A 77 18.55 8.40 11.04
CA LYS A 77 18.59 8.28 12.51
C LYS A 77 20.00 7.97 13.01
N LEU A 78 20.69 7.01 12.37
CA LEU A 78 22.07 6.66 12.71
C LEU A 78 23.05 7.81 12.46
N GLU A 79 22.88 8.60 11.39
CA GLU A 79 23.72 9.78 11.13
C GLU A 79 23.52 10.89 12.16
N VAL A 80 22.27 11.12 12.61
CA VAL A 80 21.98 12.06 13.69
C VAL A 80 22.60 11.59 15.01
N LEU A 81 22.56 10.27 15.27
CA LEU A 81 23.25 9.66 16.41
C LEU A 81 24.77 9.82 16.30
N ALA A 82 25.35 9.70 15.11
CA ALA A 82 26.78 9.88 14.89
C ALA A 82 27.26 11.28 15.28
N LYS A 83 26.49 12.32 14.94
CA LYS A 83 26.79 13.71 15.34
C LYS A 83 26.71 13.93 16.85
N LYS A 84 26.00 13.06 17.57
CA LYS A 84 25.82 13.13 19.03
C LYS A 84 26.59 12.03 19.75
N LYS A 85 27.44 11.26 19.06
CA LYS A 85 28.14 10.08 19.60
C LYS A 85 28.82 10.39 20.94
N ASP A 86 29.57 11.48 21.03
CA ASP A 86 30.28 11.86 22.26
C ASP A 86 29.33 12.15 23.43
N LYS A 87 28.18 12.78 23.13
CA LYS A 87 27.14 13.06 24.14
C LYS A 87 26.42 11.78 24.58
N VAL A 88 26.18 10.85 23.66
CA VAL A 88 25.58 9.54 23.99
C VAL A 88 26.53 8.73 24.86
N TRP A 89 27.84 8.77 24.58
CA TRP A 89 28.86 8.16 25.45
C TRP A 89 28.85 8.77 26.85
N GLN A 90 28.79 10.10 26.98
CA GLN A 90 28.66 10.75 28.29
C GLN A 90 27.41 10.29 29.06
N GLN A 91 26.26 10.18 28.37
CA GLN A 91 25.03 9.67 28.98
C GLN A 91 25.14 8.21 29.44
N VAL A 92 25.87 7.37 28.71
CA VAL A 92 26.19 6.00 29.15
C VAL A 92 27.03 6.01 30.42
N PHE A 93 28.06 6.85 30.49
CA PHE A 93 28.88 6.98 31.71
C PHE A 93 28.08 7.50 32.92
N GLU A 94 27.22 8.50 32.72
CA GLU A 94 26.33 9.02 33.77
C GLU A 94 25.33 7.96 34.24
N ALA A 95 24.74 7.21 33.32
CA ALA A 95 23.80 6.13 33.64
C ALA A 95 24.47 4.98 34.41
N ILE A 96 25.71 4.62 34.04
CA ILE A 96 26.53 3.64 34.79
C ILE A 96 26.85 4.18 36.19
N ALA A 97 27.18 5.47 36.31
CA ALA A 97 27.46 6.10 37.59
C ALA A 97 26.25 6.11 38.54
N LEU A 98 25.03 6.27 38.00
CA LEU A 98 23.78 6.26 38.77
C LEU A 98 23.43 4.88 39.35
N LYS A 99 23.98 3.78 38.81
CA LYS A 99 23.76 2.38 39.27
C LYS A 99 22.29 1.99 39.51
N GLN A 100 21.36 2.62 38.79
CA GLN A 100 19.94 2.32 38.86
C GLN A 100 19.54 1.47 37.65
N ALA A 101 18.58 0.56 37.82
CA ALA A 101 18.14 -0.36 36.77
C ALA A 101 17.65 0.38 35.51
N LYS A 102 16.80 1.41 35.67
CA LYS A 102 16.21 2.15 34.54
C LYS A 102 17.26 2.91 33.69
N PRO A 103 18.20 3.68 34.28
CA PRO A 103 19.30 4.28 33.52
C PRO A 103 20.22 3.25 32.87
N LEU A 104 20.47 2.10 33.51
CA LEU A 104 21.28 1.04 32.92
C LEU A 104 20.62 0.43 31.68
N ASP A 105 19.30 0.22 31.70
CA ASP A 105 18.56 -0.24 30.51
C ASP A 105 18.67 0.78 29.36
N GLN A 106 18.59 2.08 29.68
CA GLN A 106 18.80 3.15 28.70
C GLN A 106 20.23 3.18 28.16
N ALA A 107 21.23 2.93 29.01
CA ALA A 107 22.62 2.84 28.60
C ALA A 107 22.84 1.65 27.64
N VAL A 108 22.23 0.50 27.92
CA VAL A 108 22.29 -0.69 27.04
C VAL A 108 21.64 -0.38 25.69
N ALA A 109 20.48 0.27 25.67
CA ALA A 109 19.84 0.69 24.42
C ALA A 109 20.75 1.64 23.59
N ASN A 110 21.34 2.63 24.25
CA ASN A 110 22.28 3.56 23.61
C ASN A 110 23.54 2.85 23.07
N LEU A 111 24.05 1.84 23.77
CA LEU A 111 25.20 1.03 23.31
C LEU A 111 24.85 0.18 22.08
N ILE A 112 23.63 -0.38 22.03
CA ILE A 112 23.15 -1.11 20.85
C ILE A 112 23.06 -0.17 19.65
N ASP A 113 22.48 1.02 19.83
CA ASP A 113 22.38 2.03 18.78
C ASP A 113 23.76 2.48 18.27
N LEU A 114 24.74 2.64 19.17
CA LEU A 114 26.11 2.98 18.80
C LEU A 114 26.84 1.82 18.09
N ARG A 115 26.58 0.57 18.47
CA ARG A 115 27.13 -0.61 17.78
C ARG A 115 26.57 -0.73 16.37
N ASP A 116 25.25 -0.56 16.21
CA ASP A 116 24.58 -0.57 14.91
C ASP A 116 25.12 0.54 14.00
N LEU A 117 25.43 1.71 14.57
CA LEU A 117 26.10 2.80 13.88
C LEU A 117 27.53 2.42 13.46
N ALA A 118 28.32 1.82 14.35
CA ALA A 118 29.69 1.37 14.03
C ALA A 118 29.69 0.31 12.92
N GLN A 119 28.73 -0.62 12.95
CA GLN A 119 28.51 -1.60 11.89
C GLN A 119 28.15 -0.94 10.56
N TYR A 120 27.29 0.09 10.58
CA TYR A 120 26.94 0.85 9.39
C TYR A 120 28.13 1.63 8.81
N GLN A 121 28.99 2.20 9.67
CA GLN A 121 30.18 2.95 9.24
C GLN A 121 31.37 2.06 8.86
N GLY A 122 31.25 0.72 8.99
CA GLY A 122 32.36 -0.21 8.79
C GLY A 122 33.49 -0.04 9.82
N LYS A 123 33.23 0.64 10.93
CA LYS A 123 34.16 0.94 12.03
C LYS A 123 33.93 0.04 13.23
N LEU A 124 33.45 -1.18 13.00
CA LEU A 124 33.18 -2.15 14.06
C LEU A 124 34.44 -2.50 14.87
N GLU A 125 35.62 -2.38 14.27
CA GLU A 125 36.90 -2.66 14.95
C GLU A 125 37.40 -1.49 15.85
N GLU A 126 36.81 -0.30 15.72
CA GLU A 126 37.12 0.89 16.54
C GLU A 126 36.08 1.10 17.67
N PHE A 127 35.08 0.21 17.78
CA PHE A 127 34.00 0.28 18.77
C PHE A 127 34.26 -0.67 19.93
#